data_AF-A0A392RGE7-F1
#
_entry.id   AF-A0A392RGE7-F1
#
_cell.length_a   1.000
_cell.length_b   1.000
_cell.length_c   1.000
_cell.angle_alpha   90.00
_cell.angle_beta   90.00
_cell.angle_gamma   90.00
#
_symmetry.space_group_name_H-M   'P 1'
#
loop_
_entity.id
_entity.type
_entity.pdbx_description
1 polymer ?
#
loop_
_entity_poly.entity_id
_entity_poly.type
_entity_poly.pdbx_seq_one_letter_code
_entity_poly.pdbx_strand_id
1 'polypeptide(L)' 'VGLWVFGGILKVDAVTSAILGLAVLLITGVVTWKECLAEGVAWDTLTWFAALIAMAGYLNKYGLIAWFSQTVVK' A
#
# COMPACT_ATOMS: atom_id res chain seq x y z
N VAL A 1 9.71 -2.46 15.59
CA VAL A 1 8.82 -3.05 16.62
C VAL A 1 8.13 -1.98 17.47
N GLY A 2 8.86 -1.03 18.08
CA GLY A 2 8.25 0.05 18.88
C GLY A 2 7.14 0.86 18.18
N LEU A 3 7.34 1.27 16.92
CA LEU A 3 6.31 1.99 16.14
C LEU A 3 5.09 1.15 15.76
N TRP A 4 5.23 -0.18 15.71
CA TRP A 4 4.14 -1.10 15.35
C TRP A 4 3.25 -1.39 16.56
N VAL A 5 3.85 -1.48 17.75
CA VAL A 5 3.16 -1.71 19.02
C VAL A 5 2.47 -0.43 19.54
N PHE A 6 3.03 0.76 19.27
CA PHE A 6 2.39 2.04 19.61
C PHE A 6 1.41 2.58 18.54
N GLY A 7 1.32 1.96 17.36
CA GLY A 7 0.42 2.39 16.28
C GLY A 7 -1.06 2.39 16.68
N GLY A 8 -1.46 1.47 17.56
CA GLY A 8 -2.82 1.39 18.10
C GLY A 8 -3.22 2.53 19.04
N ILE A 9 -2.27 3.21 19.69
CA ILE A 9 -2.55 4.29 20.66
C ILE A 9 -2.62 5.66 19.94
N LEU A 10 -2.00 5.79 18.77
CA LEU A 10 -1.87 7.07 18.03
C LEU A 10 -2.72 7.15 16.74
N LYS A 11 -3.57 6.16 16.43
CA LYS A 11 -4.32 6.08 15.13
C LYS A 11 -3.38 6.19 13.90
N VAL A 12 -2.21 5.57 13.96
CA VAL A 12 -1.25 5.63 12.85
C VAL A 12 -1.52 4.42 11.95
N ASP A 13 -2.02 4.69 10.75
CA ASP A 13 -2.19 3.68 9.71
C ASP A 13 -0.86 3.00 9.36
N ALA A 14 -0.92 1.74 8.95
CA ALA A 14 0.27 0.96 8.61
C ALA A 14 1.16 1.69 7.58
N VAL A 15 0.53 2.38 6.63
CA VAL A 15 1.19 3.20 5.59
C VAL A 15 1.97 4.36 6.20
N THR A 16 1.39 5.08 7.16
CA THR A 16 2.03 6.21 7.83
C THR A 16 3.25 5.76 8.65
N SER A 17 3.16 4.61 9.30
CA SER A 17 4.29 4.04 10.05
C SER A 17 5.46 3.64 9.14
N ALA A 18 5.17 3.13 7.94
CA ALA A 18 6.18 2.75 6.94
C ALA A 18 6.89 3.98 6.36
N ILE A 19 6.14 5.05 6.03
CA ILE A 19 6.70 6.31 5.53
C ILE A 19 7.58 6.98 6.60
N LEU A 20 7.16 6.96 7.86
CA LEU A 20 7.97 7.47 8.97
C LEU A 20 9.27 6.66 9.14
N GLY A 21 9.21 5.34 9.03
CA GLY A 21 10.40 4.48 9.05
C GLY A 21 11.38 4.82 7.92
N LEU A 22 10.87 4.99 6.70
CA LEU A 22 11.66 5.41 5.53
C LEU A 22 12.32 6.79 5.76
N ALA A 23 11.57 7.76 6.28
CA ALA A 23 12.08 9.10 6.55
C ALA A 23 13.24 9.08 7.57
N VAL A 24 13.13 8.26 8.61
CA VAL A 24 14.23 8.08 9.59
C VAL A 24 15.45 7.41 8.95
N LEU A 25 15.25 6.40 8.10
CA LEU A 25 16.36 5.73 7.39
C LEU A 25 17.12 6.68 6.44
N LEU A 26 16.42 7.62 5.82
CA LEU A 26 17.02 8.65 4.97
C LEU A 26 17.80 9.69 5.77
N ILE A 27 17.26 10.14 6.91
CA ILE A 27 17.93 11.12 7.79
C ILE A 27 19.17 10.52 8.46
N THR A 28 19.10 9.23 8.83
CA THR A 28 20.24 8.50 9.43
C THR A 28 21.34 8.14 8.43
N GLY A 29 21.10 8.36 7.12
CA GLY A 29 22.10 8.11 6.07
C GLY A 29 22.38 6.63 5.80
N VAL A 30 21.57 5.72 6.36
CA VAL A 30 21.69 4.27 6.16
C VAL A 30 21.29 3.87 4.74
N VAL A 31 20.38 4.62 4.12
CA VAL A 31 19.95 4.44 2.73
C VAL A 31 20.00 5.80 2.04
N THR A 32 20.63 5.86 0.87
CA THR A 32 20.59 7.08 0.05
C THR A 32 19.31 7.14 -0.77
N TRP A 33 18.86 8.35 -1.12
CA TRP A 33 17.69 8.52 -2.01
C TRP A 33 17.87 7.81 -3.36
N LYS A 34 19.12 7.72 -3.83
CA LYS A 34 19.50 7.03 -5.06
C LYS A 34 19.32 5.52 -4.96
N GLU A 35 19.70 4.91 -3.83
CA GLU A 35 19.47 3.48 -3.57
C GLU A 35 17.99 3.17 -3.38
N CYS A 36 17.25 4.03 -2.68
CA CYS A 36 15.81 3.89 -2.53
C CYS A 36 15.07 3.91 -3.88
N LEU A 37 15.55 4.70 -4.85
CA LEU A 37 14.97 4.78 -6.19
C LEU A 37 15.51 3.68 -7.13
N ALA A 38 16.70 3.14 -6.87
CA ALA A 38 17.30 2.04 -7.62
C ALA A 38 16.72 0.67 -7.25
N GLU A 39 15.94 0.57 -6.17
CA GLU A 39 15.29 -0.67 -5.73
C GLU A 39 14.09 -1.03 -6.64
N GLY A 40 14.37 -1.56 -7.82
CA GLY A 40 13.36 -1.85 -8.85
C GLY A 40 12.27 -2.82 -8.41
N VAL A 41 12.56 -3.74 -7.49
CA VAL A 41 11.58 -4.74 -7.00
C VAL A 41 10.45 -4.09 -6.19
N ALA A 42 10.77 -3.07 -5.40
CA ALA A 42 9.77 -2.32 -4.65
C ALA A 42 8.83 -1.53 -5.60
N TRP A 43 9.37 -0.97 -6.68
CA TRP A 43 8.59 -0.23 -7.66
C TRP A 43 7.73 -1.13 -8.55
N ASP A 44 8.24 -2.31 -8.94
CA ASP A 44 7.49 -3.29 -9.72
C ASP A 44 6.26 -3.78 -8.95
N THR A 45 6.44 -4.17 -7.69
CA THR A 45 5.32 -4.60 -6.83
C THR A 45 4.31 -3.48 -6.61
N LEU A 46 4.75 -2.24 -6.36
CA LEU A 46 3.84 -1.09 -6.18
C LEU A 46 3.04 -0.81 -7.46
N THR A 47 3.68 -0.86 -8.63
CA THR A 47 3.04 -0.60 -9.93
C THR A 47 2.00 -1.67 -10.24
N TRP A 48 2.34 -2.95 -10.05
CA TRP A 48 1.41 -4.06 -10.26
C TRP A 48 0.24 -4.03 -9.27
N PHE A 49 0.49 -3.77 -7.99
CA PHE A 49 -0.58 -3.63 -7.00
C PHE A 49 -1.51 -2.45 -7.33
N ALA A 50 -0.97 -1.31 -7.75
CA ALA A 50 -1.77 -0.15 -8.15
C ALA A 50 -2.67 -0.48 -9.34
N ALA A 51 -2.15 -1.18 -10.35
CA ALA A 51 -2.93 -1.62 -11.51
C ALA A 51 -4.06 -2.58 -11.10
N LEU A 52 -3.79 -3.54 -10.20
CA LEU A 52 -4.80 -4.47 -9.68
C LEU A 52 -5.90 -3.75 -8.88
N ILE A 53 -5.52 -2.82 -8.01
CA ILE A 53 -6.48 -2.02 -7.23
C ILE A 53 -7.36 -1.17 -8.17
N ALA A 54 -6.75 -0.55 -9.19
CA ALA A 54 -7.50 0.21 -10.19
C ALA A 54 -8.50 -0.67 -10.96
N MET A 55 -8.08 -1.86 -11.40
CA MET A 55 -8.94 -2.81 -12.09
C MET A 55 -10.11 -3.28 -11.21
N ALA A 56 -9.85 -3.58 -9.94
CA ALA A 56 -10.89 -3.92 -8.96
C ALA A 56 -11.89 -2.75 -8.76
N GLY A 57 -11.39 -1.51 -8.71
CA GLY A 57 -12.21 -0.31 -8.63
C GLY A 57 -13.12 -0.13 -9.84
N TYR A 58 -12.59 -0.34 -11.06
CA TYR A 58 -13.40 -0.32 -12.27
C TYR A 58 -14.43 -1.44 -12.28
N LEU A 59 -14.07 -2.67 -11.91
CA LEU A 59 -14.99 -3.80 -11.86
C LEU A 59 -16.17 -3.57 -10.89
N ASN A 60 -15.89 -2.92 -9.75
CA ASN A 60 -16.92 -2.50 -8.81
C ASN A 60 -17.82 -1.41 -9.41
N LYS A 61 -17.22 -0.40 -10.07
CA LYS A 61 -17.95 0.72 -10.70
C LYS A 61 -18.83 0.28 -11.88
N TYR A 62 -18.37 -0.69 -12.67
CA TYR A 62 -19.15 -1.31 -13.75
C TYR A 62 -20.21 -2.29 -13.24
N GLY A 63 -20.36 -2.43 -11.92
CA GLY A 63 -21.47 -3.16 -11.31
C GLY A 63 -21.34 -4.67 -11.42
N LEU A 64 -20.15 -5.21 -11.74
CA LEU A 64 -19.95 -6.66 -11.84
C LEU A 64 -20.20 -7.33 -10.48
N ILE A 65 -19.85 -6.67 -9.37
CA ILE A 65 -20.15 -7.12 -8.01
C ILE A 65 -21.65 -7.08 -7.71
N ALA A 66 -22.37 -6.02 -8.15
CA ALA A 66 -23.82 -5.92 -7.99
C ALA A 66 -24.56 -6.98 -8.83
N TRP A 67 -24.11 -7.22 -10.06
CA TRP A 67 -24.62 -8.26 -10.95
C TRP A 67 -24.36 -9.67 -10.40
N PHE A 68 -23.16 -9.94 -9.89
CA PHE A 68 -22.80 -11.22 -9.29
C PHE A 68 -23.62 -11.49 -8.01
N SER A 69 -23.78 -10.47 -7.15
CA SER A 69 -24.57 -10.57 -5.92
C SER A 69 -26.07 -10.79 -6.19
N GLN A 70 -26.61 -10.29 -7.31
CA GLN A 70 -28.01 -10.54 -7.67
C GLN A 70 -28.22 -11.90 -8.37
N THR A 71 -27.22 -12.39 -9.10
CA THR A 71 -27.33 -13.63 -9.89
C THR A 71 -27.01 -14.88 -9.07
N VAL A 72 -26.09 -14.81 -8.10
CA VAL A 72 -25.63 -15.96 -7.29
C VAL A 72 -26.43 -16.13 -5.99
N VAL A 73 -27.17 -15.11 -5.54
CA VAL A 73 -27.99 -15.16 -4.30
C VAL A 73 -29.43 -15.66 -4.57
N LYS A 74 -29.75 -16.06 -5.80
CA LYS A 74 -30.96 -16.85 -6.13
C LYS A 74 -30.63 -18.32 -6.23
#